data_AF-A0A3M1VHL5-F1
#
_entry.id   AF-A0A3M1VHL5-F1
#
_cell.length_a   1.000
_cell.length_b   1.000
_cell.length_c   1.000
_cell.angle_alpha   90.00
_cell.angle_beta   90.00
_cell.angle_gamma   90.00
#
_symmetry.space_group_name_H-M   'P 1'
#
loop_
_entity.id
_entity.type
_entity.pdbx_description
1 polymer ?
#
loop_
_entity_poly.entity_id
_entity_poly.type
_entity_poly.pdbx_seq_one_letter_code
_entity_poly.pdbx_strand_id
1 'polypeptide(L)'
;MAAKEISLKKRIMPHLLAVLALAALLSGSFLFWLDMQQRFPALPAGSYSGSLQGLKAFGKKGSVRFYIERSAGSKDIFTVFLDNKWRPALVRIIPKGADKQSNPWWYPLTISGSGITLRFVGNKVGENTFSGIVTEIESGREGTWQLKKLSDSDGIGLAREEHGFVETWLALKKELRQIQAANLRYEKLIPAQQQEIEKLTAFITEGSKLKERAETKYNELKNELRKLRRQTAAKSKEMIELERQLILAQKVTKRGRLVELSRKSLEREARWIETMLRSAGADSTPEFERAYERALEVMSVKKAIEQEKKRLLEAGEFPESGLEGDHVETY
;
A
#
# COMPACT_ATOMS: atom_id res chain seq x y z
N MET A 1 60.11 -83.98 -25.69
CA MET A 1 60.05 -82.68 -26.39
C MET A 1 59.33 -81.58 -25.60
N ALA A 2 58.31 -81.89 -24.79
CA ALA A 2 57.55 -80.89 -24.01
C ALA A 2 58.38 -80.00 -23.06
N ALA A 3 59.46 -80.51 -22.44
CA ALA A 3 60.26 -79.73 -21.49
C ALA A 3 61.04 -78.55 -22.12
N LYS A 4 61.46 -78.67 -23.39
CA LYS A 4 62.18 -77.60 -24.11
C LYS A 4 61.26 -76.45 -24.51
N GLU A 5 59.99 -76.74 -24.82
CA GLU A 5 59.00 -75.69 -25.13
C GLU A 5 58.66 -74.84 -23.90
N ILE A 6 58.60 -75.45 -22.70
CA ILE A 6 58.29 -74.73 -21.47
C ILE A 6 59.40 -73.75 -21.10
N SER A 7 60.68 -74.09 -21.32
CA SER A 7 61.79 -73.18 -21.00
C SER A 7 61.89 -72.00 -21.96
N LEU A 8 61.56 -72.20 -23.25
CA LEU A 8 61.57 -71.12 -24.24
C LEU A 8 60.43 -70.12 -23.97
N LYS A 9 59.22 -70.61 -23.67
CA LYS A 9 58.08 -69.78 -23.31
C LYS A 9 58.37 -68.93 -22.07
N LYS A 10 58.99 -69.50 -21.03
CA LYS A 10 59.36 -68.75 -19.81
C LYS A 10 60.39 -67.64 -20.05
N ARG A 11 61.30 -67.78 -21.02
CA ARG A 11 62.29 -66.73 -21.35
C ARG A 11 61.71 -65.61 -22.21
N ILE A 12 60.79 -65.92 -23.13
CA ILE A 12 60.24 -64.92 -24.07
C ILE A 12 59.08 -64.12 -23.45
N MET A 13 58.27 -64.74 -22.59
CA MET A 13 57.09 -64.10 -21.99
C MET A 13 57.36 -62.75 -21.29
N PRO A 14 58.42 -62.54 -20.47
CA PRO A 14 58.66 -61.24 -19.85
C PRO A 14 59.01 -60.13 -20.85
N HIS A 15 59.72 -60.45 -21.95
CA HIS A 15 60.02 -59.48 -23.00
C HIS A 15 58.77 -59.07 -23.78
N LEU A 16 57.88 -60.04 -24.06
CA LEU A 16 56.61 -59.78 -24.74
C LEU A 16 55.69 -58.89 -23.88
N LEU A 17 55.64 -59.14 -22.57
CA LEU A 17 54.94 -58.29 -21.61
C LEU A 17 55.54 -56.88 -21.53
N ALA A 18 56.87 -56.75 -21.53
CA ALA A 18 57.54 -55.44 -21.52
C ALA A 18 57.25 -54.63 -22.80
N VAL A 19 57.25 -55.27 -23.97
CA VAL A 19 56.90 -54.62 -25.25
C VAL A 19 55.45 -54.17 -25.27
N LEU A 20 54.52 -55.01 -24.77
CA LEU A 20 53.11 -54.63 -24.64
C LEU A 20 52.90 -53.47 -23.67
N ALA A 21 53.59 -53.46 -22.52
CA ALA A 21 53.53 -52.37 -21.56
C ALA A 21 54.06 -51.06 -22.15
N LEU A 22 55.17 -51.12 -22.89
CA LEU A 22 55.73 -49.95 -23.57
C LEU A 22 54.78 -49.43 -24.67
N ALA A 23 54.21 -50.32 -25.48
CA ALA A 23 53.24 -49.93 -26.50
C ALA A 23 51.97 -49.30 -25.89
N ALA A 24 51.50 -49.82 -24.76
CA ALA A 24 50.36 -49.25 -24.01
C ALA A 24 50.69 -47.87 -23.40
N LEU A 25 51.92 -47.67 -22.91
CA LEU A 25 52.36 -46.37 -22.42
C LEU A 25 52.47 -45.36 -23.56
N LEU A 26 53.07 -45.73 -24.69
CA LEU A 26 53.18 -44.86 -25.86
C LEU A 26 51.81 -44.48 -26.43
N SER A 27 50.90 -45.45 -26.55
CA SER A 27 49.53 -45.18 -27.02
C SER A 27 48.75 -44.32 -26.02
N GLY A 28 48.89 -44.59 -24.72
CA GLY A 28 48.30 -43.77 -23.66
C GLY A 28 48.82 -42.33 -23.67
N SER A 29 50.13 -42.13 -23.78
CA SER A 29 50.75 -40.81 -23.89
C SER A 29 50.33 -40.08 -25.17
N PHE A 30 50.22 -40.78 -26.31
CA PHE A 30 49.78 -40.20 -27.57
C PHE A 30 48.31 -39.76 -27.52
N LEU A 31 47.41 -40.60 -26.98
CA LEU A 31 46.00 -40.26 -26.78
C LEU A 31 45.82 -39.10 -25.79
N PHE A 32 46.60 -39.09 -24.71
CA PHE A 32 46.60 -37.98 -23.76
C PHE A 32 47.08 -36.67 -24.38
N TRP A 33 48.11 -36.73 -25.23
CA TRP A 33 48.61 -35.57 -25.97
C TRP A 33 47.58 -35.04 -26.97
N LEU A 34 46.88 -35.92 -27.69
CA LEU A 34 45.76 -35.53 -28.57
C LEU A 34 44.61 -34.87 -27.80
N ASP A 35 44.24 -35.38 -26.62
CA ASP A 35 43.18 -34.77 -25.81
C ASP A 35 43.62 -33.44 -25.18
N MET A 36 44.91 -33.26 -24.87
CA MET A 36 45.49 -31.96 -24.48
C MET A 36 45.37 -30.91 -25.60
N GLN A 37 45.54 -31.32 -26.86
CA GLN A 37 45.34 -30.46 -28.04
C GLN A 37 43.86 -30.14 -28.35
N GLN A 38 42.92 -30.58 -27.52
CA GLN A 38 41.49 -30.32 -27.71
C GLN A 38 40.88 -29.56 -26.52
N ARG A 39 41.71 -28.81 -25.78
CA ARG A 39 41.26 -28.11 -24.56
C ARG A 39 41.54 -26.62 -24.65
N PHE A 40 40.63 -25.84 -24.08
CA PHE A 40 40.82 -24.42 -23.82
C PHE A 40 41.10 -24.23 -22.32
N PRO A 41 42.06 -23.40 -21.91
CA PRO A 41 42.40 -23.26 -20.50
C PRO A 41 41.28 -22.53 -19.77
N ALA A 42 40.96 -22.96 -18.54
CA ALA A 42 40.00 -22.24 -17.72
C ALA A 42 40.57 -20.87 -17.33
N LEU A 43 39.99 -19.81 -17.90
CA LEU A 43 40.37 -18.44 -17.59
C LEU A 43 39.78 -18.01 -16.24
N PRO A 44 40.56 -17.48 -15.28
CA PRO A 44 40.00 -16.84 -14.10
C PRO A 44 39.02 -15.70 -14.44
N ALA A 45 38.19 -15.28 -13.49
CA ALA A 45 37.37 -14.08 -13.69
C ALA A 45 38.27 -12.85 -13.93
N GLY A 46 37.87 -12.00 -14.88
CA GLY A 46 38.61 -10.80 -15.26
C GLY A 46 38.59 -10.50 -16.75
N SER A 47 39.34 -9.47 -17.10
CA SER A 47 39.53 -8.97 -18.46
C SER A 47 40.87 -9.45 -19.02
N TYR A 48 40.89 -9.84 -20.28
CA TYR A 48 42.08 -10.33 -20.98
C TYR A 48 42.19 -9.64 -22.34
N SER A 49 43.41 -9.25 -22.70
CA SER A 49 43.73 -8.77 -24.04
C SER A 49 44.70 -9.73 -24.70
N GLY A 50 44.52 -9.97 -25.99
CA GLY A 50 45.34 -10.91 -26.73
C GLY A 50 45.62 -10.50 -28.15
N SER A 51 46.47 -11.31 -28.78
CA SER A 51 46.82 -11.22 -30.19
C SER A 51 46.66 -12.57 -30.88
N LEU A 52 46.25 -12.52 -32.14
CA LEU A 52 46.05 -13.63 -33.06
C LEU A 52 46.97 -13.45 -34.25
N GLN A 53 47.74 -14.47 -34.60
CA GLN A 53 48.70 -14.42 -35.70
C GLN A 53 48.53 -15.64 -36.62
N GLY A 54 48.93 -15.52 -37.89
CA GLY A 54 48.96 -16.64 -38.84
C GLY A 54 47.67 -16.90 -39.64
N LEU A 55 46.56 -16.24 -39.30
CA LEU A 55 45.29 -16.42 -40.01
C LEU A 55 45.14 -15.44 -41.18
N LYS A 56 45.07 -15.96 -42.41
CA LYS A 56 44.88 -15.14 -43.63
C LYS A 56 43.54 -14.40 -43.67
N ALA A 57 42.54 -14.87 -42.92
CA ALA A 57 41.23 -14.24 -42.76
C ALA A 57 41.32 -12.75 -42.39
N PHE A 58 42.38 -12.37 -41.68
CA PHE A 58 42.62 -11.02 -41.21
C PHE A 58 43.58 -10.20 -42.09
N GLY A 59 43.82 -10.65 -43.32
CA GLY A 59 44.64 -9.97 -44.31
C GLY A 59 46.15 -10.08 -44.06
N LYS A 60 46.94 -9.24 -44.74
CA LYS A 60 48.42 -9.18 -44.60
C LYS A 60 48.88 -8.54 -43.29
N LYS A 61 47.97 -7.96 -42.49
CA LYS A 61 48.30 -7.36 -41.19
C LYS A 61 48.58 -8.50 -40.21
N GLY A 62 49.85 -8.70 -39.88
CA GLY A 62 50.39 -9.90 -39.22
C GLY A 62 49.92 -10.20 -37.79
N SER A 63 48.96 -9.45 -37.23
CA SER A 63 48.38 -9.74 -35.93
C SER A 63 47.02 -9.06 -35.75
N VAL A 64 46.00 -9.77 -35.27
CA VAL A 64 44.71 -9.20 -34.84
C VAL A 64 44.60 -9.22 -33.34
N ARG A 65 44.20 -8.10 -32.75
CA ARG A 65 43.96 -8.01 -31.32
C ARG A 65 42.55 -8.45 -30.99
N PHE A 66 42.40 -9.13 -29.86
CA PHE A 66 41.08 -9.54 -29.37
C PHE A 66 41.03 -9.40 -27.86
N TYR A 67 39.82 -9.19 -27.37
CA TYR A 67 39.49 -8.98 -25.98
C TYR A 67 38.57 -10.10 -25.51
N ILE A 68 38.85 -10.64 -24.33
CA ILE A 68 38.05 -11.65 -23.66
C ILE A 68 37.73 -11.15 -22.26
N GLU A 69 36.46 -11.24 -21.86
CA GLU A 69 36.06 -11.02 -20.48
C GLU A 69 35.29 -12.20 -19.95
N ARG A 70 35.65 -12.60 -18.73
CA ARG A 70 34.89 -13.56 -17.95
C ARG A 70 34.35 -12.88 -16.69
N SER A 71 33.03 -12.86 -16.58
CA SER A 71 32.36 -12.34 -15.38
C SER A 71 32.53 -13.29 -14.19
N ALA A 72 32.70 -12.73 -12.99
CA ALA A 72 32.75 -13.51 -11.76
C ALA A 72 31.46 -14.33 -11.57
N GLY A 73 31.59 -15.62 -11.26
CA GLY A 73 30.45 -16.53 -11.08
C GLY A 73 29.73 -16.96 -12.36
N SER A 74 30.03 -16.36 -13.52
CA SER A 74 29.45 -16.76 -14.80
C SER A 74 30.29 -17.79 -15.55
N LYS A 75 29.62 -18.58 -16.40
CA LYS A 75 30.22 -19.49 -17.39
C LYS A 75 30.26 -18.87 -18.79
N ASP A 76 29.83 -17.63 -18.92
CA ASP A 76 29.82 -16.92 -20.18
C ASP A 76 31.15 -16.19 -20.38
N ILE A 77 31.71 -16.30 -21.57
CA ILE A 77 32.79 -15.46 -22.06
C ILE A 77 32.19 -14.43 -23.01
N PHE A 78 32.56 -13.17 -22.77
CA PHE A 78 32.37 -12.13 -23.76
C PHE A 78 33.65 -11.97 -24.57
N THR A 79 33.50 -11.92 -25.89
CA THR A 79 34.64 -11.91 -26.82
C THR A 79 34.44 -10.82 -27.87
N VAL A 80 35.48 -10.02 -28.10
CA VAL A 80 35.49 -8.96 -29.11
C VAL A 80 36.79 -9.01 -29.87
N PHE A 81 36.71 -9.12 -31.20
CA PHE A 81 37.88 -8.93 -32.05
C PHE A 81 37.96 -7.46 -32.43
N LEU A 82 39.13 -6.85 -32.23
CA LEU A 82 39.38 -5.45 -32.58
C LEU A 82 39.77 -5.36 -34.06
N ASP A 83 38.90 -5.86 -34.93
CA ASP A 83 38.99 -5.68 -36.38
C ASP A 83 37.64 -5.17 -36.88
N ASN A 84 37.67 -4.22 -37.82
CA ASN A 84 36.54 -3.37 -38.23
C ASN A 84 35.34 -4.14 -38.79
N LYS A 85 35.48 -5.43 -39.06
CA LYS A 85 34.43 -6.29 -39.63
C LYS A 85 33.81 -7.26 -38.64
N TRP A 86 34.37 -7.42 -37.44
CA TRP A 86 33.87 -8.38 -36.46
C TRP A 86 32.95 -7.69 -35.46
N ARG A 87 31.77 -8.27 -35.25
CA ARG A 87 30.86 -7.81 -34.20
C ARG A 87 31.23 -8.48 -32.87
N PRO A 88 31.06 -7.78 -31.73
CA PRO A 88 31.13 -8.41 -30.42
C PRO A 88 30.25 -9.65 -30.34
N ALA A 89 30.78 -10.75 -29.79
CA ALA A 89 30.07 -12.01 -29.65
C ALA A 89 30.11 -12.50 -28.19
N LEU A 90 28.93 -12.81 -27.65
CA LEU A 90 28.80 -13.47 -26.36
C LEU A 90 28.82 -14.99 -26.60
N VAL A 91 29.83 -15.66 -26.08
CA VAL A 91 30.03 -17.11 -26.25
C VAL A 91 29.86 -17.80 -24.90
N ARG A 92 28.85 -18.68 -24.83
CA ARG A 92 28.61 -19.49 -23.64
C ARG A 92 29.60 -20.65 -23.60
N ILE A 93 30.43 -20.74 -22.56
CA ILE A 93 31.33 -21.87 -22.38
C ILE A 93 30.55 -23.02 -21.75
N ILE A 94 30.74 -24.21 -22.31
CA ILE A 94 30.33 -25.45 -21.67
C ILE A 94 31.58 -26.03 -20.99
N PRO A 95 31.60 -26.20 -19.65
CA PRO A 95 32.71 -26.88 -18.98
C PRO A 95 32.71 -28.38 -19.33
N LYS A 96 33.89 -28.98 -19.51
CA LYS A 96 34.05 -30.43 -19.75
C LYS A 96 34.06 -31.16 -18.39
N GLY A 97 33.18 -32.14 -18.18
CA GLY A 97 33.17 -32.99 -16.98
C GLY A 97 31.94 -32.84 -16.08
N ALA A 98 31.65 -33.90 -15.31
CA ALA A 98 30.50 -33.99 -14.40
C ALA A 98 30.60 -33.03 -13.19
N ASP A 99 31.83 -32.74 -12.74
CA ASP A 99 32.10 -31.80 -11.65
C ASP A 99 32.42 -30.39 -12.18
N LYS A 100 31.41 -29.52 -12.06
CA LYS A 100 31.37 -28.18 -12.67
C LYS A 100 32.33 -27.15 -12.04
N GLN A 101 33.09 -27.49 -11.00
CA GLN A 101 33.85 -26.49 -10.22
C GLN A 101 35.38 -26.67 -10.18
N SER A 102 35.94 -27.86 -10.43
CA SER A 102 37.37 -28.09 -10.24
C SER A 102 38.17 -28.35 -11.53
N ASN A 103 37.53 -28.53 -12.68
CA ASN A 103 38.26 -28.84 -13.90
C ASN A 103 38.99 -27.60 -14.46
N PRO A 104 40.33 -27.59 -14.55
CA PRO A 104 41.09 -26.48 -15.11
C PRO A 104 40.97 -26.35 -16.64
N TRP A 105 40.16 -27.21 -17.29
CA TRP A 105 40.01 -27.28 -18.73
C TRP A 105 38.56 -27.13 -19.18
N TRP A 106 38.37 -26.42 -20.28
CA TRP A 106 37.09 -26.27 -20.99
C TRP A 106 37.15 -26.90 -22.38
N TYR A 107 35.99 -27.10 -22.99
CA TYR A 107 35.92 -27.43 -24.42
C TYR A 107 36.58 -26.33 -25.26
N PRO A 108 37.07 -26.65 -26.47
CA PRO A 108 37.62 -25.66 -27.37
C PRO A 108 36.68 -24.48 -27.53
N LEU A 109 37.19 -23.27 -27.29
CA LEU A 109 36.38 -22.06 -27.45
C LEU A 109 36.15 -21.87 -28.95
N THR A 110 34.90 -21.90 -29.37
CA THR A 110 34.54 -21.74 -30.78
C THR A 110 33.80 -20.41 -30.95
N ILE A 111 34.32 -19.55 -31.80
CA ILE A 111 33.76 -18.22 -32.05
C ILE A 111 33.47 -18.09 -33.54
N SER A 112 32.22 -17.80 -33.88
CA SER A 112 31.78 -17.57 -35.25
C SER A 112 31.53 -16.08 -35.48
N GLY A 113 32.07 -15.54 -36.57
CA GLY A 113 31.91 -14.13 -36.94
C GLY A 113 32.27 -13.88 -38.39
N SER A 114 31.54 -13.00 -39.06
CA SER A 114 31.84 -12.54 -40.43
C SER A 114 31.99 -13.66 -41.47
N GLY A 115 31.27 -14.77 -41.26
CA GLY A 115 31.31 -15.95 -42.13
C GLY A 115 32.45 -16.93 -41.85
N ILE A 116 33.18 -16.75 -40.75
CA ILE A 116 34.35 -17.55 -40.37
C ILE A 116 34.13 -18.11 -38.97
N THR A 117 34.50 -19.37 -38.75
CA THR A 117 34.46 -20.00 -37.43
C THR A 117 35.86 -20.34 -36.96
N LEU A 118 36.25 -19.76 -35.83
CA LEU A 118 37.56 -19.96 -35.22
C LEU A 118 37.44 -20.87 -34.00
N ARG A 119 38.28 -21.90 -33.95
CA ARG A 119 38.41 -22.81 -32.80
C ARG A 119 39.71 -22.52 -32.08
N PHE A 120 39.62 -22.22 -30.78
CA PHE A 120 40.75 -21.90 -29.93
C PHE A 120 41.04 -23.06 -28.98
N VAL A 121 42.29 -23.49 -28.99
CA VAL A 121 42.86 -24.48 -28.08
C VAL A 121 44.11 -23.88 -27.46
N GLY A 122 44.39 -24.13 -26.19
CA GLY A 122 45.63 -23.67 -25.60
C GLY A 122 45.83 -24.06 -24.15
N ASN A 123 46.90 -23.51 -23.59
CA ASN A 123 47.35 -23.80 -22.24
C ASN A 123 47.71 -22.50 -21.51
N LYS A 124 47.77 -22.58 -20.18
CA LYS A 124 48.37 -21.54 -19.35
C LYS A 124 49.88 -21.61 -19.49
N VAL A 125 50.54 -20.53 -19.91
CA VAL A 125 51.99 -20.47 -20.11
C VAL A 125 52.69 -19.78 -18.94
N GLY A 126 52.03 -18.81 -18.31
CA GLY A 126 52.58 -18.08 -17.17
C GLY A 126 51.50 -17.66 -16.19
N GLU A 127 51.90 -16.91 -15.16
CA GLU A 127 50.94 -16.23 -14.30
C GLU A 127 50.17 -15.23 -15.17
N ASN A 128 48.84 -15.40 -15.22
CA ASN A 128 47.95 -14.54 -16.01
C ASN A 128 48.20 -14.50 -17.53
N THR A 129 49.01 -15.42 -18.07
CA THR A 129 49.31 -15.50 -19.50
C THR A 129 48.93 -16.86 -20.06
N PHE A 130 48.22 -16.86 -21.17
CA PHE A 130 47.69 -18.03 -21.85
C PHE A 130 48.05 -17.94 -23.33
N SER A 131 48.31 -19.07 -23.97
CA SER A 131 48.53 -19.11 -25.40
C SER A 131 48.13 -20.44 -25.99
N GLY A 132 48.01 -20.49 -27.30
CA GLY A 132 47.76 -21.72 -28.00
C GLY A 132 47.57 -21.54 -29.49
N ILE A 133 46.82 -22.48 -30.07
CA ILE A 133 46.57 -22.58 -31.49
C ILE A 133 45.11 -22.17 -31.76
N VAL A 134 44.93 -21.42 -32.83
CA VAL A 134 43.62 -21.10 -33.38
C VAL A 134 43.49 -21.78 -34.73
N THR A 135 42.38 -22.47 -34.98
CA THR A 135 42.12 -23.14 -36.25
C THR A 135 40.87 -22.53 -36.88
N GLU A 136 40.96 -22.09 -38.13
CA GLU A 136 39.82 -21.73 -38.96
C GLU A 136 39.13 -23.02 -39.43
N ILE A 137 37.90 -23.26 -38.97
CA ILE A 137 37.21 -24.56 -39.19
C ILE A 137 36.96 -24.80 -40.68
N GLU A 138 36.56 -23.75 -41.40
CA GLU A 138 36.20 -23.87 -42.82
C GLU A 138 37.43 -24.12 -43.72
N SER A 139 38.58 -23.52 -43.39
CA SER A 139 39.78 -23.59 -44.23
C SER A 139 40.83 -24.60 -43.73
N GLY A 140 40.71 -25.06 -42.48
CA GLY A 140 41.70 -25.87 -41.78
C GLY A 140 43.01 -25.15 -41.46
N ARG A 141 43.10 -23.83 -41.68
CA ARG A 141 44.32 -23.08 -41.42
C ARG A 141 44.53 -22.86 -39.93
N GLU A 142 45.78 -23.00 -39.53
CA GLU A 142 46.20 -22.80 -38.16
C GLU A 142 46.93 -21.47 -37.99
N GLY A 143 46.73 -20.86 -36.83
CA GLY A 143 47.43 -19.70 -36.35
C GLY A 143 47.74 -19.85 -34.86
N THR A 144 48.36 -18.84 -34.28
CA THR A 144 48.66 -18.80 -32.85
C THR A 144 47.88 -17.68 -32.19
N TRP A 145 47.53 -17.88 -30.92
CA TRP A 145 46.94 -16.84 -30.09
C TRP A 145 47.66 -16.72 -28.77
N GLN A 146 47.67 -15.51 -28.21
CA GLN A 146 48.17 -15.21 -26.87
C GLN A 146 47.16 -14.32 -26.15
N LEU A 147 46.93 -14.56 -24.86
CA LEU A 147 46.09 -13.77 -23.97
C LEU A 147 46.88 -13.41 -22.72
N LYS A 148 46.80 -12.15 -22.30
CA LYS A 148 47.32 -11.67 -21.03
C LYS A 148 46.17 -11.05 -20.23
N LYS A 149 46.06 -11.40 -18.94
CA LYS A 149 45.10 -10.75 -18.03
C LYS A 149 45.47 -9.29 -17.89
N LEU A 150 44.46 -8.43 -17.97
CA LEU A 150 44.60 -7.02 -17.64
C LEU A 150 44.54 -6.90 -16.12
N SER A 151 45.62 -6.38 -15.53
CA SER A 151 45.62 -5.97 -14.12
C SER A 151 44.76 -4.71 -13.99
N ASP A 152 44.01 -4.57 -12.90
CA ASP A 152 43.23 -3.35 -12.64
C ASP A 152 44.12 -2.10 -12.48
N SER A 153 45.42 -2.29 -12.25
CA SER A 153 46.43 -1.24 -12.04
C SER A 153 47.34 -0.97 -13.24
N ASP A 154 47.48 -1.92 -14.17
CA ASP A 154 48.43 -1.79 -15.27
C ASP A 154 47.69 -1.22 -16.47
N GLY A 155 47.95 0.06 -16.76
CA GLY A 155 47.55 0.70 -18.01
C GLY A 155 47.83 -0.26 -19.17
N ILE A 156 46.79 -0.52 -19.96
CA ILE A 156 46.77 -1.59 -20.94
C ILE A 156 47.99 -1.42 -21.89
N GLY A 157 48.64 -2.47 -22.35
CA GLY A 157 49.73 -2.34 -23.33
C GLY A 157 49.23 -2.13 -24.77
N LEU A 158 48.17 -1.34 -24.98
CA LEU A 158 47.57 -1.12 -26.29
C LEU A 158 48.27 0.02 -27.03
N ALA A 159 48.06 0.12 -28.34
CA ALA A 159 48.51 1.30 -29.07
C ALA A 159 47.59 2.47 -28.67
N ARG A 160 48.12 3.69 -28.54
CA ARG A 160 47.44 4.87 -27.97
C ARG A 160 46.04 5.14 -28.55
N GLU A 161 45.79 4.74 -29.80
CA GLU A 161 44.49 4.88 -30.47
C GLU A 161 43.46 3.80 -30.06
N GLU A 162 43.91 2.55 -29.85
CA GLU A 162 43.04 1.44 -29.44
C GLU A 162 42.72 1.45 -27.94
N HIS A 163 43.61 2.09 -27.16
CA HIS A 163 43.36 2.45 -25.76
C HIS A 163 42.06 3.20 -25.57
N GLY A 164 41.84 4.24 -26.37
CA GLY A 164 40.67 5.10 -26.24
C GLY A 164 39.37 4.31 -26.36
N PHE A 165 39.30 3.35 -27.29
CA PHE A 165 38.10 2.53 -27.46
C PHE A 165 37.85 1.58 -26.27
N VAL A 166 38.87 0.82 -25.86
CA VAL A 166 38.72 -0.15 -24.76
C VAL A 166 38.45 0.57 -23.43
N GLU A 167 39.12 1.69 -23.17
CA GLU A 167 38.88 2.51 -21.98
C GLU A 167 37.47 3.12 -21.99
N THR A 168 37.03 3.69 -23.12
CA THR A 168 35.66 4.22 -23.25
C THR A 168 34.62 3.12 -23.04
N TRP A 169 34.86 1.93 -23.60
CA TRP A 169 33.96 0.80 -23.43
C TRP A 169 33.90 0.30 -21.97
N LEU A 170 35.06 0.18 -21.30
CA LEU A 170 35.12 -0.17 -19.88
C LEU A 170 34.43 0.88 -19.01
N ALA A 171 34.60 2.17 -19.33
CA ALA A 171 33.92 3.27 -18.66
C ALA A 171 32.39 3.18 -18.83
N LEU A 172 31.92 3.04 -20.07
CA LEU A 172 30.49 2.85 -20.38
C LEU A 172 29.91 1.63 -19.66
N LYS A 173 30.67 0.53 -19.57
CA LYS A 173 30.24 -0.67 -18.85
C LYS A 173 30.12 -0.43 -17.34
N LYS A 174 31.05 0.32 -16.76
CA LYS A 174 31.01 0.72 -15.35
C LYS A 174 29.79 1.59 -15.09
N GLU A 175 29.53 2.58 -15.94
CA GLU A 175 28.34 3.44 -15.88
C GLU A 175 27.06 2.60 -15.99
N LEU A 176 26.99 1.68 -16.94
CA LEU A 176 25.84 0.80 -17.11
C LEU A 176 25.58 -0.05 -15.86
N ARG A 177 26.62 -0.60 -15.22
CA ARG A 177 26.49 -1.34 -13.95
C ARG A 177 25.99 -0.42 -12.82
N GLN A 178 26.47 0.82 -12.75
CA GLN A 178 26.01 1.80 -11.77
C GLN A 178 24.54 2.16 -11.98
N ILE A 179 24.12 2.38 -13.22
CA ILE A 179 22.72 2.64 -13.59
C ILE A 179 21.85 1.44 -13.23
N GLN A 180 22.27 0.22 -13.55
CA GLN A 180 21.54 -0.99 -13.18
C GLN A 180 21.40 -1.14 -11.65
N ALA A 181 22.47 -0.88 -10.89
CA ALA A 181 22.42 -0.91 -9.44
C ALA A 181 21.51 0.19 -8.86
N ALA A 182 21.49 1.38 -9.47
CA ALA A 182 20.59 2.46 -9.10
C ALA A 182 19.12 2.10 -9.39
N ASN A 183 18.83 1.53 -10.57
CA ASN A 183 17.48 1.07 -10.92
C ASN A 183 16.96 0.02 -9.93
N LEU A 184 17.78 -0.98 -9.57
CA LEU A 184 17.41 -1.97 -8.55
C LEU A 184 17.16 -1.35 -7.16
N ARG A 185 17.82 -0.24 -6.83
CA ARG A 185 17.53 0.51 -5.60
C ARG A 185 16.20 1.25 -5.71
N TYR A 186 15.93 1.91 -6.82
CA TYR A 186 14.66 2.61 -7.05
C TYR A 186 13.46 1.66 -7.07
N GLU A 187 13.58 0.51 -7.72
CA GLU A 187 12.54 -0.54 -7.72
C GLU A 187 12.17 -0.99 -6.31
N LYS A 188 13.12 -0.97 -5.36
CA LYS A 188 12.86 -1.27 -3.95
C LYS A 188 12.24 -0.12 -3.17
N LEU A 189 12.51 1.14 -3.55
CA LEU A 189 12.01 2.33 -2.85
C LEU A 189 10.58 2.71 -3.27
N ILE A 190 10.23 2.50 -4.54
CA ILE A 190 8.89 2.81 -5.08
C ILE A 190 7.75 2.23 -4.23
N PRO A 191 7.73 0.94 -3.84
CA PRO A 191 6.62 0.39 -3.06
C PRO A 191 6.52 1.01 -1.66
N ALA A 192 7.66 1.34 -1.03
CA ALA A 192 7.65 1.99 0.28
C ALA A 192 7.05 3.41 0.19
N GLN A 193 7.40 4.17 -0.85
CA GLN A 193 6.82 5.49 -1.10
C GLN A 193 5.33 5.42 -1.45
N GLN A 194 4.91 4.42 -2.23
CA GLN A 194 3.49 4.19 -2.52
C GLN A 194 2.68 3.92 -1.26
N GLN A 195 3.19 3.09 -0.34
CA GLN A 195 2.55 2.85 0.96
C GLN A 195 2.47 4.12 1.82
N GLU A 196 3.47 4.99 1.77
CA GLU A 196 3.45 6.26 2.50
C GLU A 196 2.42 7.24 1.92
N ILE A 197 2.34 7.33 0.58
CA ILE A 197 1.32 8.12 -0.11
C ILE A 197 -0.09 7.63 0.22
N GLU A 198 -0.31 6.31 0.24
CA GLU A 198 -1.60 5.72 0.64
C GLU A 198 -1.97 6.07 2.07
N LYS A 199 -1.02 6.00 3.02
CA LYS A 199 -1.24 6.40 4.42
C LYS A 199 -1.60 7.88 4.54
N LEU A 200 -0.89 8.77 3.83
CA LEU A 200 -1.19 10.20 3.84
C LEU A 200 -2.55 10.50 3.20
N THR A 201 -2.90 9.79 2.13
CA THR A 201 -4.20 9.92 1.47
C THR A 201 -5.33 9.44 2.37
N ALA A 202 -5.15 8.30 3.06
CA ALA A 202 -6.09 7.81 4.07
C ALA A 202 -6.27 8.82 5.21
N PHE A 203 -5.17 9.38 5.72
CA PHE A 203 -5.20 10.42 6.76
C PHE A 203 -5.95 11.69 6.32
N ILE A 204 -5.70 12.18 5.11
CA ILE A 204 -6.41 13.36 4.56
C ILE A 204 -7.91 13.06 4.40
N THR A 205 -8.25 11.87 3.92
CA THR A 205 -9.64 11.44 3.74
C THR A 205 -10.36 11.24 5.08
N GLU A 206 -9.66 10.78 6.11
CA GLU A 206 -10.20 10.69 7.46
C GLU A 206 -10.38 12.08 8.09
N GLY A 207 -9.43 13.00 7.86
CA GLY A 207 -9.51 14.39 8.30
C GLY A 207 -10.71 15.15 7.73
N SER A 208 -11.04 14.95 6.45
CA SER A 208 -12.24 15.56 5.84
C SER A 208 -13.53 15.01 6.47
N LYS A 209 -13.63 13.70 6.70
CA LYS A 209 -14.76 13.07 7.41
C LYS A 209 -14.89 13.57 8.84
N LEU A 210 -13.78 13.76 9.56
CA LEU A 210 -13.78 14.31 10.92
C LEU A 210 -14.29 15.76 10.93
N LYS A 211 -13.87 16.58 9.97
CA LYS A 211 -14.35 17.96 9.82
C LYS A 211 -15.85 18.00 9.53
N GLU A 212 -16.33 17.17 8.60
CA GLU A 212 -17.76 17.06 8.30
C GLU A 212 -18.57 16.68 9.54
N ARG A 213 -18.14 15.65 10.29
CA ARG A 213 -18.78 15.25 11.55
C ARG A 213 -18.79 16.36 12.59
N ALA A 214 -17.72 17.14 12.70
CA ALA A 214 -17.64 18.27 13.62
C ALA A 214 -18.60 19.40 13.21
N GLU A 215 -18.72 19.69 11.92
CA GLU A 215 -19.66 20.67 11.38
C GLU A 215 -21.12 20.24 11.59
N THR A 216 -21.45 18.96 11.38
CA THR A 216 -22.78 18.41 11.67
C THR A 216 -23.12 18.59 13.15
N LYS A 217 -22.24 18.16 14.06
CA LYS A 217 -22.45 18.32 15.51
C LYS A 217 -22.55 19.78 15.95
N TYR A 218 -21.74 20.65 15.36
CA TYR A 218 -21.80 22.09 15.63
C TYR A 218 -23.17 22.68 15.22
N ASN A 219 -23.67 22.30 14.05
CA ASN A 219 -24.97 22.75 13.56
C ASN A 219 -26.13 22.20 14.41
N GLU A 220 -26.06 20.93 14.83
CA GLU A 220 -27.00 20.32 15.77
C GLU A 220 -27.04 21.08 17.10
N LEU A 221 -25.89 21.27 17.76
CA LEU A 221 -25.78 22.01 19.02
C LEU A 221 -26.26 23.46 18.89
N LYS A 222 -25.96 24.12 17.77
CA LYS A 222 -26.44 25.47 17.48
C LYS A 222 -27.97 25.53 17.37
N ASN A 223 -28.57 24.51 16.74
CA ASN A 223 -30.03 24.40 16.64
C ASN A 223 -30.67 24.07 17.99
N GLU A 224 -30.08 23.17 18.76
CA GLU A 224 -30.51 22.87 20.14
C GLU A 224 -30.44 24.09 21.04
N LEU A 225 -29.34 24.84 20.99
CA LEU A 225 -29.17 26.06 21.76
C LEU A 225 -30.25 27.10 21.39
N ARG A 226 -30.58 27.24 20.10
CA ARG A 226 -31.70 28.09 19.64
C ARG A 226 -33.05 27.61 20.18
N LYS A 227 -33.29 26.30 20.20
CA LYS A 227 -34.52 25.70 20.74
C LYS A 227 -34.63 25.94 22.25
N LEU A 228 -33.55 25.72 23.00
CA LEU A 228 -33.48 25.98 24.44
C LEU A 228 -33.71 27.46 24.74
N ARG A 229 -33.10 28.39 23.98
CA ARG A 229 -33.35 29.83 24.12
C ARG A 229 -34.82 30.21 23.90
N ARG A 230 -35.50 29.59 22.95
CA ARG A 230 -36.94 29.80 22.72
C ARG A 230 -37.76 29.26 23.89
N GLN A 231 -37.41 28.08 24.41
CA GLN A 231 -38.09 27.48 25.55
C GLN A 231 -37.90 28.28 26.84
N THR A 232 -36.68 28.77 27.13
CA THR A 232 -36.43 29.61 28.30
C THR A 232 -37.14 30.95 28.19
N ALA A 233 -37.19 31.55 27.00
CA ALA A 233 -37.97 32.77 26.77
C ALA A 233 -39.48 32.54 26.97
N ALA A 234 -40.03 31.42 26.47
CA ALA A 234 -41.43 31.07 26.68
C ALA A 234 -41.74 30.83 28.17
N LYS A 235 -40.91 30.06 28.87
CA LYS A 235 -41.07 29.82 30.32
C LYS A 235 -40.91 31.08 31.16
N SER A 236 -40.03 31.99 30.78
CA SER A 236 -39.91 33.29 31.43
C SER A 236 -41.20 34.11 31.28
N LYS A 237 -41.82 34.12 30.10
CA LYS A 237 -43.13 34.77 29.89
C LYS A 237 -44.23 34.12 30.72
N GLU A 238 -44.29 32.78 30.75
CA GLU A 238 -45.25 32.05 31.60
C GLU A 238 -45.08 32.40 33.09
N MET A 239 -43.84 32.50 33.58
CA MET A 239 -43.57 32.90 34.97
C MET A 239 -44.07 34.33 35.26
N ILE A 240 -43.82 35.29 34.37
CA ILE A 240 -44.31 36.67 34.52
C ILE A 240 -45.84 36.70 34.57
N GLU A 241 -46.50 35.90 33.73
CA GLU A 241 -47.96 35.81 33.70
C GLU A 241 -48.52 35.18 34.99
N LEU A 242 -47.91 34.09 35.48
CA LEU A 242 -48.28 33.49 36.75
C LEU A 242 -48.04 34.44 37.93
N GLU A 243 -46.95 35.21 37.92
CA GLU A 243 -46.68 36.24 38.91
C GLU A 243 -47.78 37.31 38.92
N ARG A 244 -48.19 37.79 37.74
CA ARG A 244 -49.34 38.72 37.60
C ARG A 244 -50.63 38.12 38.14
N GLN A 245 -50.92 36.86 37.81
CA GLN A 245 -52.10 36.16 38.32
C GLN A 245 -52.07 35.99 39.84
N LEU A 246 -50.91 35.70 40.43
CA LEU A 246 -50.74 35.63 41.88
C LEU A 246 -50.95 37.00 42.55
N ILE A 247 -50.41 38.07 41.97
CA ILE A 247 -50.64 39.45 42.46
C ILE A 247 -52.14 39.79 42.40
N LEU A 248 -52.83 39.46 41.30
CA LEU A 248 -54.27 39.66 41.17
C LEU A 248 -55.05 38.84 42.19
N ALA A 249 -54.71 37.57 42.38
CA ALA A 249 -55.33 36.69 43.37
C ALA A 249 -55.12 37.19 44.81
N GLN A 250 -53.95 37.73 45.13
CA GLN A 250 -53.67 38.37 46.41
C GLN A 250 -54.45 39.69 46.58
N LYS A 251 -54.65 40.44 45.50
CA LYS A 251 -55.46 41.67 45.49
C LYS A 251 -56.97 41.42 45.57
N VAL A 252 -57.45 40.18 45.42
CA VAL A 252 -58.83 39.82 45.76
C VAL A 252 -59.00 40.01 47.26
N THR A 253 -59.51 41.18 47.63
CA THR A 253 -59.76 41.60 49.01
C THR A 253 -60.64 40.58 49.72
N LYS A 254 -60.57 40.51 51.07
CA LYS A 254 -61.43 39.62 51.88
C LYS A 254 -62.92 39.71 51.49
N ARG A 255 -63.37 40.89 51.02
CA ARG A 255 -64.71 41.14 50.44
C ARG A 255 -64.94 40.42 49.11
N GLY A 256 -64.02 40.52 48.16
CA GLY A 256 -64.11 39.78 46.88
C GLY A 256 -64.11 38.26 47.08
N ARG A 257 -63.34 37.76 48.04
CA ARG A 257 -63.32 36.33 48.39
C ARG A 257 -64.64 35.86 49.00
N LEU A 258 -65.28 36.70 49.83
CA LEU A 258 -66.62 36.45 50.37
C LEU A 258 -67.67 36.41 49.25
N VAL A 259 -67.63 37.34 48.30
CA VAL A 259 -68.57 37.37 47.15
C VAL A 259 -68.38 36.15 46.25
N GLU A 260 -67.15 35.76 45.97
CA GLU A 260 -66.86 34.56 45.17
C GLU A 260 -67.32 33.27 45.88
N LEU A 261 -67.07 33.15 47.19
CA LEU A 261 -67.54 32.01 47.99
C LEU A 261 -69.07 31.95 48.03
N SER A 262 -69.75 33.09 48.21
CA SER A 262 -71.21 33.16 48.16
C SER A 262 -71.75 32.74 46.80
N ARG A 263 -71.14 33.21 45.70
CA ARG A 263 -71.54 32.81 44.35
C ARG A 263 -71.34 31.30 44.10
N LYS A 264 -70.19 30.74 44.51
CA LYS A 264 -69.93 29.30 44.41
C LYS A 264 -70.88 28.47 45.27
N SER A 265 -71.25 28.94 46.46
CA SER A 265 -72.26 28.29 47.30
C SER A 265 -73.61 28.27 46.60
N LEU A 266 -74.05 29.42 46.07
CA LEU A 266 -75.31 29.55 45.34
C LEU A 266 -75.34 28.71 44.06
N GLU A 267 -74.26 28.67 43.28
CA GLU A 267 -74.20 27.83 42.08
C GLU A 267 -74.23 26.33 42.43
N ARG A 268 -73.59 25.93 43.53
CA ARG A 268 -73.62 24.54 44.01
C ARG A 268 -75.01 24.16 44.51
N GLU A 269 -75.65 25.03 45.28
CA GLU A 269 -77.03 24.84 45.75
C GLU A 269 -78.02 24.83 44.59
N ALA A 270 -77.87 25.71 43.60
CA ALA A 270 -78.70 25.71 42.40
C ALA A 270 -78.56 24.40 41.61
N ARG A 271 -77.34 23.89 41.42
CA ARG A 271 -77.12 22.57 40.79
C ARG A 271 -77.68 21.44 41.64
N TRP A 272 -77.57 21.51 42.96
CA TRP A 272 -78.16 20.51 43.86
C TRP A 272 -79.68 20.52 43.75
N ILE A 273 -80.32 21.69 43.79
CA ILE A 273 -81.77 21.86 43.58
C ILE A 273 -82.19 21.34 42.20
N GLU A 274 -81.46 21.69 41.14
CA GLU A 274 -81.73 21.21 39.79
C GLU A 274 -81.62 19.68 39.71
N THR A 275 -80.61 19.09 40.34
CA THR A 275 -80.43 17.63 40.41
C THR A 275 -81.58 16.97 41.17
N MET A 276 -81.98 17.55 42.31
CA MET A 276 -83.09 17.04 43.14
C MET A 276 -84.42 17.13 42.38
N LEU A 277 -84.73 18.26 41.75
CA LEU A 277 -85.94 18.45 40.94
C LEU A 277 -85.96 17.50 39.74
N ARG A 278 -84.82 17.26 39.09
CA ARG A 278 -84.70 16.33 37.96
C ARG A 278 -84.84 14.87 38.40
N SER A 279 -84.44 14.54 39.63
CA SER A 279 -84.60 13.21 40.22
C SER A 279 -85.99 12.94 40.81
N ALA A 280 -86.81 13.97 41.02
CA ALA A 280 -88.15 13.87 41.60
C ALA A 280 -89.25 13.42 40.62
N GLY A 281 -88.88 12.84 39.48
CA GLY A 281 -89.82 12.19 38.59
C GLY A 281 -90.28 10.85 39.17
N ALA A 282 -91.50 10.84 39.71
CA ALA A 282 -92.50 9.76 39.70
C ALA A 282 -93.06 9.22 41.04
N ASP A 283 -92.40 9.41 42.20
CA ASP A 283 -92.98 8.92 43.48
C ASP A 283 -93.05 10.03 44.54
N SER A 284 -94.26 10.55 44.77
CA SER A 284 -94.56 11.57 45.78
C SER A 284 -94.47 10.99 47.20
N THR A 285 -93.26 10.96 47.75
CA THR A 285 -93.03 10.65 49.16
C THR A 285 -93.14 11.92 50.02
N PRO A 286 -93.59 11.86 51.28
CA PRO A 286 -93.72 13.03 52.16
C PRO A 286 -92.38 13.74 52.47
N GLU A 287 -91.25 13.11 52.19
CA GLU A 287 -89.93 13.75 52.23
C GLU A 287 -89.71 14.73 51.07
N PHE A 288 -90.34 14.48 49.92
CA PHE A 288 -90.31 15.39 48.77
C PHE A 288 -91.03 16.71 49.08
N GLU A 289 -92.19 16.66 49.74
CA GLU A 289 -92.92 17.88 50.13
C GLU A 289 -92.08 18.77 51.06
N ARG A 290 -91.40 18.18 52.07
CA ARG A 290 -90.50 18.94 52.96
C ARG A 290 -89.24 19.48 52.26
N ALA A 291 -88.75 18.78 51.24
CA ALA A 291 -87.63 19.25 50.43
C ALA A 291 -88.08 20.37 49.48
N TYR A 292 -89.29 20.28 48.94
CA TYR A 292 -89.92 21.28 48.09
C TYR A 292 -90.23 22.57 48.85
N GLU A 293 -90.76 22.48 50.07
CA GLU A 293 -90.97 23.63 50.96
C GLU A 293 -89.66 24.35 51.28
N ARG A 294 -88.59 23.60 51.60
CA ARG A 294 -87.25 24.19 51.80
C ARG A 294 -86.69 24.83 50.53
N ALA A 295 -86.90 24.22 49.37
CA ALA A 295 -86.49 24.81 48.10
C ALA A 295 -87.25 26.11 47.79
N LEU A 296 -88.54 26.19 48.13
CA LEU A 296 -89.35 27.41 48.03
C LEU A 296 -88.85 28.49 48.99
N GLU A 297 -88.48 28.12 50.22
CA GLU A 297 -87.92 29.04 51.21
C GLU A 297 -86.58 29.63 50.72
N VAL A 298 -85.68 28.80 50.19
CA VAL A 298 -84.41 29.25 49.59
C VAL A 298 -84.65 30.15 48.37
N MET A 299 -85.62 29.82 47.51
CA MET A 299 -86.02 30.67 46.38
C MET A 299 -86.59 32.02 46.85
N SER A 300 -87.33 32.05 47.95
CA SER A 300 -87.82 33.32 48.54
C SER A 300 -86.69 34.16 49.11
N VAL A 301 -85.70 33.55 49.78
CA VAL A 301 -84.51 34.25 50.26
C VAL A 301 -83.70 34.79 49.07
N LYS A 302 -83.56 34.02 47.99
CA LYS A 302 -82.92 34.49 46.75
C LYS A 302 -83.63 35.72 46.16
N LYS A 303 -84.97 35.70 46.10
CA LYS A 303 -85.76 36.87 45.68
C LYS A 303 -85.58 38.06 46.62
N ALA A 304 -85.54 37.83 47.93
CA ALA A 304 -85.30 38.88 48.92
C ALA A 304 -83.91 39.50 48.76
N ILE A 305 -82.88 38.69 48.48
CA ILE A 305 -81.52 39.18 48.20
C ILE A 305 -81.47 39.98 46.89
N GLU A 306 -82.16 39.54 45.83
CA GLU A 306 -82.25 40.30 44.58
C GLU A 306 -83.01 41.62 44.76
N GLN A 307 -84.07 41.63 45.58
CA GLN A 307 -84.82 42.84 45.93
C GLN A 307 -83.98 43.80 46.77
N GLU A 308 -83.25 43.31 47.78
CA GLU A 308 -82.35 44.16 48.57
C GLU A 308 -81.19 44.68 47.71
N LYS A 309 -80.68 43.86 46.78
CA LYS A 309 -79.68 44.30 45.79
C LYS A 309 -80.22 45.42 44.90
N LYS A 310 -81.47 45.32 44.42
CA LYS A 310 -82.13 46.40 43.67
C LYS A 310 -82.35 47.63 44.54
N ARG A 311 -82.77 47.47 45.79
CA ARG A 311 -82.94 48.56 46.76
C ARG A 311 -81.63 49.30 47.01
N LEU A 312 -80.53 48.58 47.17
CA LEU A 312 -79.20 49.16 47.39
C LEU A 312 -78.64 49.84 46.13
N LEU A 313 -78.98 49.35 44.94
CA LEU A 313 -78.70 50.02 43.66
C LEU A 313 -79.49 51.34 43.55
N GLU A 314 -80.79 51.32 43.87
CA GLU A 314 -81.66 52.51 43.84
C GLU A 314 -81.30 53.53 44.95
N ALA A 315 -80.81 53.07 46.11
CA ALA A 315 -80.34 53.92 47.20
C ALA A 315 -78.95 54.55 46.94
N GLY A 316 -78.29 54.22 45.83
CA GLY A 316 -76.98 54.78 45.47
C GLY A 316 -75.81 54.30 46.33
N GLU A 317 -76.01 53.31 47.21
CA GLU A 317 -74.94 52.69 48.01
C GLU A 317 -74.17 51.61 47.24
N PHE A 318 -74.65 51.24 46.06
CA PHE A 318 -73.95 50.41 45.07
C PHE A 318 -73.61 51.25 43.83
N PRO A 319 -72.33 51.56 43.55
CA PRO A 319 -71.98 52.20 42.30
C PRO A 319 -72.22 51.22 41.13
N GLU A 320 -73.08 51.60 40.19
CA GLU A 320 -73.33 50.85 38.93
C GLU A 320 -72.07 50.71 38.06
N SER A 321 -71.01 51.48 38.33
CA SER A 321 -69.76 51.49 37.57
C SER A 321 -68.86 50.25 37.74
N GLY A 322 -69.32 49.19 38.40
CA GLY A 322 -68.56 47.96 38.62
C GLY A 322 -68.99 46.74 37.80
N LEU A 323 -70.03 46.84 36.96
CA LEU A 323 -70.57 45.70 36.19
C LEU A 323 -70.59 45.90 34.67
N GLU A 324 -70.26 47.08 34.17
CA GLU A 324 -69.80 47.23 32.78
C GLU A 324 -68.32 46.84 32.74
N GLY A 325 -68.04 45.68 32.13
CA GLY A 325 -66.69 45.29 31.84
C GLY A 325 -66.07 46.33 30.92
N ASP A 326 -65.08 47.05 31.44
CA ASP A 326 -64.15 47.84 30.64
C ASP A 326 -63.71 46.97 29.45
N HIS A 327 -64.06 47.43 28.26
CA HIS A 327 -63.44 46.99 27.03
C HIS A 327 -61.94 47.19 27.19
N VAL A 328 -61.22 46.11 27.44
CA VAL A 328 -59.76 46.08 27.36
C VAL A 328 -59.40 46.39 25.92
N GLU A 329 -59.03 47.64 25.64
CA GLU A 329 -58.35 48.02 24.41
C GLU A 329 -57.06 47.17 24.32
N THR A 330 -57.09 46.22 23.40
CA THR A 330 -55.91 45.48 22.95
C THR A 330 -54.95 46.44 22.26
N TYR A 331 -53.80 46.69 22.88
CA TYR A 331 -52.59 47.17 22.23
C TYR A 331 -51.61 46.02 22.02
#